data_AF-A0AAW6B3Q7-F1
#
_entry.id   AF-A0AAW6B3Q7-F1
#
_cell.length_a   1.000
_cell.length_b   1.000
_cell.length_c   1.000
_cell.angle_alpha   90.00
_cell.angle_beta   90.00
_cell.angle_gamma   90.00
#
_symmetry.space_group_name_H-M   'P 1'
#
loop_
_entity.id
_entity.type
_entity.pdbx_description
1 polymer ?
#
loop_
_entity_poly.entity_id
_entity_poly.type
_entity_poly.pdbx_seq_one_letter_code
_entity_poly.pdbx_strand_id
1 'polypeptide(L)'
;MLTCIILGLVLGVLWYKLANRPQGDWSLYKKASIALFLLGATFGVLALTEFSRGVGAPETQKASILWVVLFFIVLSVSEMFFSPLGASFVSKYSPKHILSIMMAVWIVATFGAAKGYGLLYAAIADVPIIKLSLGIGVVCVVVSVLVFLFEKKLASLVELREGETLVEE
;
A
#
# COMPACT_ATOMS: atom_id res chain seq x y z
N MET A 1 13.56 1.77 10.14
CA MET A 1 13.14 1.30 11.48
C MET A 1 12.90 2.44 12.47
N LEU A 2 13.87 3.31 12.77
CA LEU A 2 13.63 4.47 13.67
C LEU A 2 12.52 5.40 13.16
N THR A 3 12.49 5.65 11.85
CA THR A 3 11.46 6.44 11.16
C THR A 3 10.06 5.84 11.32
N CYS A 4 9.93 4.51 11.35
CA CYS A 4 8.66 3.81 11.51
C CYS A 4 8.10 3.94 12.94
N ILE A 5 8.97 4.00 13.95
CA ILE A 5 8.55 4.20 15.35
C ILE A 5 7.98 5.61 15.53
N ILE A 6 8.66 6.61 14.97
CA ILE A 6 8.23 8.01 15.02
C ILE A 6 6.95 8.21 14.21
N LEU A 7 6.89 7.67 12.98
CA LEU A 7 5.68 7.78 12.17
C LEU A 7 4.50 7.01 12.78
N GLY A 8 4.71 5.93 13.51
CA GLY A 8 3.60 5.21 14.17
C GLY A 8 2.85 6.06 15.17
N LEU A 9 3.57 6.86 15.96
CA LEU A 9 2.98 7.87 16.84
C LEU A 9 2.25 8.97 16.04
N VAL A 10 2.86 9.46 14.96
CA VAL A 10 2.27 10.50 14.11
C VAL A 10 1.00 10.01 13.40
N LEU A 11 1.01 8.79 12.87
CA LEU A 11 -0.15 8.17 12.23
C LEU A 11 -1.27 7.94 13.25
N GLY A 12 -0.95 7.46 14.46
CA GLY A 12 -1.91 7.31 15.55
C GLY A 12 -2.62 8.62 15.89
N VAL A 13 -1.87 9.71 15.99
CA VAL A 13 -2.42 11.06 16.20
C VAL A 13 -3.22 11.55 14.99
N LEU A 14 -2.74 11.29 13.77
CA LEU A 14 -3.43 11.64 12.53
C LEU A 14 -4.79 10.93 12.44
N TRP A 15 -4.83 9.62 12.73
CA TRP A 15 -6.05 8.82 12.74
C TRP A 15 -7.00 9.21 13.86
N TYR A 16 -6.49 9.49 15.06
CA TYR A 16 -7.30 10.02 16.17
C TYR A 16 -7.95 11.37 15.80
N LYS A 17 -7.18 12.25 15.14
CA LYS A 17 -7.67 13.55 14.68
C LYS A 17 -8.62 13.43 13.48
N LEU A 18 -8.46 12.40 12.65
CA LEU A 18 -9.35 12.10 11.51
C LEU A 18 -10.67 11.46 11.98
N ALA A 19 -10.61 10.60 13.00
CA ALA A 19 -11.78 9.96 13.62
C ALA A 19 -12.67 10.98 14.36
N ASN A 20 -12.09 12.03 14.93
CA ASN A 20 -12.83 13.11 15.59
C ASN A 20 -13.35 14.21 14.64
N ARG A 21 -13.27 14.05 13.31
CA ARG A 21 -13.85 15.02 12.37
C ARG A 21 -15.36 14.79 12.15
N PRO A 22 -16.17 15.87 12.04
CA PRO A 22 -17.63 15.80 11.87
C PRO A 22 -18.10 15.29 10.49
N GLN A 23 -17.19 14.90 9.58
CA GLN A 23 -17.51 14.40 8.23
C GLN A 23 -17.48 12.86 8.11
N GLY A 24 -17.30 12.14 9.22
CA GLY A 24 -17.19 10.68 9.23
C GLY A 24 -15.82 10.19 8.73
N ASP A 25 -15.47 8.95 9.12
CA ASP A 25 -14.17 8.36 8.79
C ASP A 25 -14.03 8.19 7.26
N TRP A 26 -12.83 8.41 6.73
CA TRP A 26 -12.57 8.16 5.31
C TRP A 26 -12.83 6.67 5.02
N SER A 27 -13.49 6.36 3.89
CA SER A 27 -13.72 4.97 3.52
C SER A 27 -12.39 4.21 3.49
N LEU A 28 -12.39 2.95 3.94
CA LEU A 28 -11.17 2.14 4.01
C LEU A 28 -10.47 2.07 2.65
N TYR A 29 -11.25 2.08 1.56
CA TYR A 29 -10.78 2.16 0.18
C TYR A 29 -10.05 3.46 -0.15
N LYS A 30 -10.50 4.61 0.37
CA LYS A 30 -9.83 5.90 0.17
C LYS A 30 -8.48 5.96 0.89
N LYS A 31 -8.40 5.40 2.11
CA LYS A 31 -7.15 5.23 2.86
C LYS A 31 -6.18 4.31 2.10
N ALA A 32 -6.70 3.23 1.50
CA ALA A 32 -5.92 2.31 0.67
C ALA A 32 -5.43 2.93 -0.64
N SER A 33 -6.25 3.73 -1.33
CA SER A 33 -5.84 4.45 -2.54
C SER A 33 -4.70 5.44 -2.26
N ILE A 34 -4.76 6.18 -1.15
CA ILE A 34 -3.66 7.07 -0.75
C ILE A 34 -2.38 6.27 -0.48
N ALA A 35 -2.46 5.17 0.26
CA ALA A 35 -1.31 4.31 0.54
C ALA A 35 -0.68 3.77 -0.75
N LEU A 36 -1.50 3.28 -1.69
CA LEU A 36 -1.06 2.78 -2.99
C LEU A 36 -0.48 3.88 -3.89
N PHE A 37 -1.02 5.09 -3.81
CA PHE A 37 -0.49 6.24 -4.53
C PHE A 37 0.89 6.65 -4.02
N LEU A 38 1.07 6.71 -2.68
CA LEU A 38 2.37 6.97 -2.06
C LEU A 38 3.39 5.88 -2.37
N LEU A 39 2.95 4.62 -2.40
CA LEU A 39 3.79 3.49 -2.81
C LEU A 39 4.22 3.64 -4.29
N GLY A 40 3.30 4.00 -5.19
CA GLY A 40 3.63 4.32 -6.59
C GLY A 40 4.61 5.51 -6.72
N ALA A 41 4.43 6.56 -5.91
CA ALA A 41 5.34 7.69 -5.86
C ALA A 41 6.74 7.30 -5.38
N THR A 42 6.85 6.33 -4.46
CA THR A 42 8.12 5.76 -3.99
C THR A 42 8.88 5.10 -5.14
N PHE A 43 8.19 4.31 -5.97
CA PHE A 43 8.78 3.74 -7.19
C PHE A 43 9.12 4.80 -8.24
N GLY A 44 8.36 5.89 -8.30
CA GLY A 44 8.69 7.08 -9.11
C GLY A 44 9.98 7.76 -8.68
N VAL A 45 10.21 7.92 -7.38
CA VAL A 45 11.48 8.41 -6.83
C VAL A 45 12.62 7.47 -7.24
N LEU A 46 12.43 6.15 -7.16
CA LEU A 46 13.44 5.16 -7.57
C LEU A 46 13.72 5.19 -9.09
N ALA A 47 12.72 5.51 -9.92
CA ALA A 47 12.95 5.76 -11.34
C ALA A 47 13.79 7.03 -11.55
N LEU A 48 13.50 8.12 -10.83
CA LEU A 48 14.26 9.37 -10.90
C LEU A 48 15.71 9.20 -10.42
N THR A 49 15.96 8.38 -9.40
CA THR A 49 17.33 8.07 -8.95
C THR A 49 18.14 7.38 -10.04
N GLU A 50 17.50 6.46 -10.77
CA GLU A 50 18.14 5.74 -11.87
C GLU A 50 18.34 6.64 -13.11
N PHE A 51 17.42 7.55 -13.40
CA PHE A 51 17.61 8.58 -14.43
C PHE A 51 18.78 9.53 -14.08
N SER A 52 18.88 9.95 -12.82
CA SER A 52 19.99 10.80 -12.34
C SER A 52 21.34 10.07 -12.32
N ARG A 53 21.32 8.73 -12.25
CA ARG A 53 22.50 7.86 -12.36
C ARG A 53 22.99 7.71 -13.80
N GLY A 54 22.12 7.99 -14.78
CA GLY A 54 22.34 7.73 -16.20
C GLY A 54 21.88 6.32 -16.59
N VAL A 55 20.97 6.22 -17.56
CA VAL A 55 20.44 4.95 -18.07
C VAL A 55 21.60 4.13 -18.66
N GLY A 56 22.01 3.05 -17.99
CA GLY A 56 23.13 2.20 -18.43
C GLY A 56 24.52 2.62 -17.94
N ALA A 57 24.62 3.52 -16.94
CA ALA A 57 25.90 3.85 -16.33
C ALA A 57 26.49 2.65 -15.53
N PRO A 58 27.81 2.43 -15.59
CA PRO A 58 28.49 1.32 -14.91
C PRO A 58 28.22 1.34 -13.39
N GLU A 59 28.32 0.18 -12.72
CA GLU A 59 28.10 0.01 -11.27
C GLU A 59 28.94 0.95 -10.37
N THR A 60 29.93 1.62 -10.96
CA THR A 60 30.83 2.59 -10.33
C THR A 60 30.22 3.99 -10.16
N GLN A 61 29.20 4.36 -10.94
CA GLN A 61 28.47 5.63 -10.80
C GLN A 61 27.36 5.47 -9.76
N LYS A 62 27.69 5.79 -8.50
CA LYS A 62 26.74 5.73 -7.39
C LYS A 62 25.85 6.99 -7.42
N ALA A 63 24.54 6.79 -7.46
CA ALA A 63 23.59 7.88 -7.25
C ALA A 63 23.84 8.54 -5.89
N SER A 64 23.55 9.84 -5.77
CA SER A 64 23.73 10.57 -4.52
C SER A 64 22.99 9.89 -3.36
N ILE A 65 23.68 9.72 -2.23
CA ILE A 65 23.14 9.04 -1.04
C ILE A 65 21.84 9.68 -0.55
N LEU A 66 21.67 10.99 -0.81
CA LEU A 66 20.46 11.75 -0.49
C LEU A 66 19.21 11.19 -1.16
N TRP A 67 19.31 10.72 -2.40
CA TRP A 67 18.19 10.16 -3.14
C TRP A 67 17.75 8.80 -2.58
N VAL A 68 18.71 7.98 -2.15
CA VAL A 68 18.44 6.69 -1.48
C VAL A 68 17.80 6.91 -0.12
N VAL A 69 18.30 7.87 0.67
CA VAL A 69 17.70 8.24 1.95
C VAL A 69 16.26 8.71 1.76
N LEU A 70 15.99 9.55 0.75
CA LEU A 70 14.65 10.03 0.44
C LEU A 70 13.72 8.88 0.03
N PHE A 71 14.19 7.95 -0.81
CA PHE A 71 13.44 6.73 -1.16
C PHE A 71 13.05 5.94 0.10
N PHE A 72 13.99 5.68 1.01
CA PHE A 72 13.70 4.94 2.24
C PHE A 72 12.70 5.67 3.16
N ILE A 73 12.75 7.01 3.21
CA ILE A 73 11.79 7.81 3.98
C ILE A 73 10.39 7.67 3.38
N VAL A 74 10.24 7.88 2.06
CA VAL A 74 8.93 7.80 1.38
C VAL A 74 8.39 6.37 1.39
N LEU A 75 9.26 5.36 1.25
CA LEU A 75 8.89 3.95 1.39
C LEU A 75 8.38 3.65 2.80
N SER A 76 9.10 4.10 3.84
CA SER A 76 8.70 3.89 5.23
C SER A 76 7.34 4.54 5.52
N VAL A 77 7.09 5.74 4.98
CA VAL A 77 5.79 6.41 5.07
C VAL A 77 4.71 5.55 4.42
N SER A 78 4.94 5.09 3.19
CA SER A 78 4.00 4.25 2.43
C SER A 78 3.66 2.94 3.15
N GLU A 79 4.66 2.25 3.71
CA GLU A 79 4.45 1.01 4.48
C GLU A 79 3.61 1.24 5.74
N MET A 80 3.79 2.36 6.43
CA MET A 80 3.00 2.67 7.62
C MET A 80 1.53 2.92 7.31
N PHE A 81 1.22 3.49 6.15
CA PHE A 81 -0.17 3.59 5.69
C PHE A 81 -0.72 2.21 5.28
N PHE A 82 0.12 1.30 4.76
CA PHE A 82 -0.30 -0.03 4.32
C PHE A 82 -0.49 -1.05 5.46
N SER A 83 0.35 -1.01 6.50
CA SER A 83 0.35 -1.97 7.61
C SER A 83 -1.01 -2.16 8.33
N PRO A 84 -1.74 -1.10 8.70
CA PRO A 84 -3.06 -1.26 9.34
C PRO A 84 -4.18 -1.59 8.35
N LEU A 85 -4.00 -1.33 7.05
CA LEU A 85 -5.05 -1.54 6.05
C LEU A 85 -5.39 -3.02 5.89
N GLY A 86 -4.39 -3.90 5.79
CA GLY A 86 -4.63 -5.35 5.61
C GLY A 86 -5.51 -5.95 6.71
N ALA A 87 -5.14 -5.71 7.97
CA ALA A 87 -5.92 -6.18 9.11
C ALA A 87 -7.31 -5.53 9.17
N SER A 88 -7.43 -4.24 8.79
CA SER A 88 -8.70 -3.53 8.72
C SER A 88 -9.63 -4.04 7.62
N PHE A 89 -9.10 -4.50 6.48
CA PHE A 89 -9.90 -5.12 5.42
C PHE A 89 -10.53 -6.41 5.95
N VAL A 90 -9.72 -7.28 6.56
CA VAL A 90 -10.22 -8.56 7.05
C VAL A 90 -11.22 -8.36 8.19
N SER A 91 -10.95 -7.45 9.13
CA SER A 91 -11.84 -7.22 10.27
C SER A 91 -13.15 -6.53 9.89
N LYS A 92 -13.13 -5.61 8.91
CA LYS A 92 -14.33 -4.90 8.47
C LYS A 92 -15.21 -5.70 7.50
N TYR A 93 -14.63 -6.63 6.73
CA TYR A 93 -15.37 -7.44 5.76
C TYR A 93 -15.68 -8.86 6.24
N SER A 94 -15.11 -9.31 7.35
CA SER A 94 -15.42 -10.63 7.89
C SER A 94 -16.72 -10.63 8.71
N PRO A 95 -17.60 -11.61 8.52
CA PRO A 95 -18.66 -11.90 9.48
C PRO A 95 -18.08 -12.18 10.87
N LYS A 96 -18.76 -11.71 11.92
CA LYS A 96 -18.30 -11.84 13.32
C LYS A 96 -18.01 -13.29 13.73
N HIS A 97 -18.73 -14.26 13.16
CA HIS A 97 -18.59 -15.69 13.50
C HIS A 97 -17.39 -16.39 12.83
N ILE A 98 -16.81 -15.84 11.75
CA ILE A 98 -15.67 -16.43 11.01
C ILE A 98 -14.44 -15.53 10.93
N LEU A 99 -14.35 -14.51 11.79
CA LEU A 99 -13.23 -13.55 11.82
C LEU A 99 -11.86 -14.24 11.88
N SER A 100 -11.69 -15.24 12.74
CA SER A 100 -10.43 -15.97 12.90
C SER A 100 -10.05 -16.76 11.65
N ILE A 101 -11.04 -17.28 10.91
CA ILE A 101 -10.81 -18.02 9.66
C ILE A 101 -10.42 -17.06 8.54
N MET A 102 -11.07 -15.90 8.44
CA MET A 102 -10.71 -14.88 7.43
C MET A 102 -9.30 -14.32 7.66
N MET A 103 -8.85 -14.19 8.91
CA MET A 103 -7.46 -13.85 9.23
C MET A 103 -6.47 -14.94 8.80
N ALA A 104 -6.83 -16.22 8.94
CA ALA A 104 -6.02 -17.31 8.42
C ALA A 104 -5.91 -17.27 6.88
N VAL A 105 -7.02 -16.99 6.18
CA VAL A 105 -7.02 -16.81 4.72
C VAL A 105 -6.10 -15.66 4.31
N TRP A 106 -6.12 -14.55 5.04
CA TRP A 106 -5.22 -13.41 4.80
C TRP A 106 -3.73 -13.78 4.92
N ILE A 107 -3.36 -14.55 5.94
CA ILE A 107 -1.99 -15.02 6.14
C ILE A 107 -1.58 -15.97 4.99
N VAL A 108 -2.45 -16.89 4.60
CA VAL A 108 -2.19 -17.81 3.48
C VAL A 108 -2.02 -17.04 2.17
N ALA A 109 -2.87 -16.04 1.90
CA ALA A 109 -2.73 -15.19 0.72
C ALA A 109 -1.40 -14.43 0.72
N THR A 110 -1.00 -13.88 1.86
CA THR A 110 0.29 -13.19 2.03
C THR A 110 1.47 -14.14 1.81
N PHE A 111 1.38 -15.38 2.29
CA PHE A 111 2.39 -16.40 2.06
C PHE A 111 2.48 -16.80 0.57
N GLY A 112 1.35 -16.92 -0.12
CA GLY A 112 1.29 -17.12 -1.57
C GLY A 112 1.97 -15.99 -2.33
N ALA A 113 1.69 -14.74 -1.95
CA ALA A 113 2.38 -13.57 -2.50
C ALA A 113 3.89 -13.62 -2.24
N ALA A 114 4.32 -13.93 -1.01
CA ALA A 114 5.73 -14.09 -0.64
C ALA A 114 6.48 -15.11 -1.51
N LYS A 115 5.85 -16.24 -1.83
CA LYS A 115 6.41 -17.25 -2.74
C LYS A 115 6.43 -16.75 -4.20
N GLY A 116 5.38 -16.05 -4.63
CA GLY A 116 5.29 -15.48 -5.97
C GLY A 116 6.36 -14.42 -6.25
N TYR A 117 6.73 -13.61 -5.26
CA TYR A 117 7.79 -12.60 -5.42
C TYR A 117 9.13 -13.21 -5.85
N GLY A 118 9.50 -14.37 -5.31
CA GLY A 118 10.76 -15.05 -5.69
C GLY A 118 10.78 -15.53 -7.14
N LEU A 119 9.66 -16.10 -7.60
CA LEU A 119 9.47 -16.51 -9.00
C LEU A 119 9.48 -15.31 -9.96
N LEU A 120 8.79 -14.24 -9.57
CA LEU A 120 8.73 -13.00 -10.33
C LEU A 120 10.13 -12.37 -10.43
N TYR A 121 10.90 -12.37 -9.35
CA TYR A 121 12.26 -11.85 -9.34
C TYR A 121 13.18 -12.64 -10.28
N ALA A 122 13.10 -13.98 -10.26
CA ALA A 122 13.87 -14.84 -11.15
C ALA A 122 13.54 -14.61 -12.64
N ALA A 123 12.28 -14.35 -12.97
CA ALA A 123 11.84 -14.08 -14.35
C ALA A 123 12.24 -12.70 -14.87
N ILE A 124 12.58 -11.76 -13.99
CA ILE A 124 12.85 -10.35 -14.33
C ILE A 124 14.34 -9.99 -14.10
N ALA A 125 15.17 -10.96 -13.75
CA ALA A 125 16.60 -10.78 -13.48
C ALA A 125 17.36 -10.11 -14.65
N ASP A 126 16.92 -10.32 -15.90
CA ASP A 126 17.57 -9.78 -17.10
C ASP A 126 17.02 -8.41 -17.55
N VAL A 127 16.01 -7.86 -16.87
CA VAL A 127 15.37 -6.60 -17.27
C VAL A 127 16.03 -5.41 -16.55
N PRO A 128 16.32 -4.29 -17.25
CA PRO A 128 16.88 -3.12 -16.60
C PRO A 128 15.96 -2.57 -15.50
N ILE A 129 16.55 -2.30 -14.33
CA ILE A 129 15.88 -1.83 -13.09
C ILE A 129 14.96 -0.62 -13.34
N ILE A 130 15.32 0.26 -14.28
CA ILE A 130 14.51 1.41 -14.69
C ILE A 130 13.15 1.00 -15.25
N LYS A 131 13.10 0.01 -16.14
CA LYS A 131 11.83 -0.45 -16.73
C LYS A 131 10.98 -1.15 -15.69
N LEU A 132 11.62 -1.86 -14.76
CA LEU A 132 10.95 -2.54 -13.67
C LEU A 132 10.33 -1.54 -12.67
N SER A 133 11.07 -0.53 -12.25
CA SER A 133 10.61 0.48 -11.29
C SER A 133 9.49 1.35 -11.84
N LEU A 134 9.61 1.79 -13.10
CA LEU A 134 8.52 2.47 -13.81
C LEU A 134 7.31 1.56 -14.01
N GLY A 135 7.52 0.30 -14.37
CA GLY A 135 6.45 -0.67 -14.56
C GLY A 135 5.63 -0.89 -13.29
N ILE A 136 6.29 -1.17 -12.17
CA ILE A 136 5.64 -1.34 -10.86
C ILE A 136 4.97 -0.05 -10.41
N GLY A 137 5.64 1.10 -10.55
CA GLY A 137 5.09 2.41 -10.21
C GLY A 137 3.80 2.73 -10.98
N VAL A 138 3.78 2.49 -12.30
CA VAL A 138 2.60 2.69 -13.14
C VAL A 138 1.47 1.75 -12.73
N VAL A 139 1.75 0.47 -12.48
CA VAL A 139 0.73 -0.48 -12.02
C VAL A 139 0.13 -0.03 -10.68
N CYS A 140 0.96 0.39 -9.72
CA CYS A 140 0.49 0.90 -8.43
C CYS A 140 -0.40 2.16 -8.58
N VAL A 141 -0.02 3.08 -9.46
CA VAL A 141 -0.82 4.30 -9.73
C VAL A 141 -2.13 3.95 -10.43
N VAL A 142 -2.12 3.06 -11.42
CA VAL A 142 -3.35 2.60 -12.10
C VAL A 142 -4.30 1.93 -11.12
N VAL A 143 -3.81 1.02 -10.27
CA VAL A 143 -4.61 0.37 -9.23
C VAL A 143 -5.14 1.41 -8.23
N SER A 144 -4.32 2.39 -7.83
CA SER A 144 -4.76 3.46 -6.93
C SER A 144 -5.89 4.30 -7.54
N VAL A 145 -5.81 4.66 -8.83
CA VAL A 145 -6.84 5.41 -9.56
C VAL A 145 -8.11 4.58 -9.71
N LEU A 146 -8.00 3.29 -10.02
CA LEU A 146 -9.15 2.39 -10.11
C LEU A 146 -9.87 2.29 -8.75
N VAL A 147 -9.14 2.08 -7.66
CA VAL A 147 -9.72 2.01 -6.32
C VAL A 147 -10.38 3.34 -5.94
N PHE A 148 -9.78 4.47 -6.31
CA PHE A 148 -10.35 5.79 -6.08
C PHE A 148 -11.66 6.02 -6.87
N LEU A 149 -11.73 5.57 -8.12
CA LEU A 149 -12.94 5.68 -8.95
C LEU A 149 -14.08 4.82 -8.40
N PHE A 150 -13.78 3.60 -7.96
CA PHE A 150 -14.78 2.68 -7.41
C PHE A 150 -15.06 2.90 -5.92
N GLU A 151 -14.41 3.85 -5.25
CA GLU A 151 -14.50 4.05 -3.80
C GLU A 151 -15.95 4.24 -3.32
N LYS A 152 -16.75 4.99 -4.07
CA LYS A 152 -18.12 5.34 -3.68
C LYS A 152 -19.05 4.14 -3.81
N LYS A 153 -18.87 3.37 -4.89
CA LYS A 153 -19.64 2.15 -5.15
C LYS A 153 -19.27 1.04 -4.17
N LEU A 154 -17.97 0.86 -3.92
CA LEU A 154 -17.45 -0.09 -2.94
C LEU A 154 -17.89 0.27 -1.51
N ALA A 155 -17.85 1.54 -1.12
CA ALA A 155 -18.35 1.96 0.18
C ALA A 155 -19.87 1.71 0.33
N SER A 156 -20.66 2.03 -0.70
CA SER A 156 -22.12 1.84 -0.64
C SER A 156 -22.54 0.36 -0.56
N LEU A 157 -21.84 -0.55 -1.24
CA LEU A 157 -22.14 -1.99 -1.20
C LEU A 157 -21.85 -2.61 0.17
N VAL A 158 -20.98 -1.98 0.93
CA VAL A 158 -20.57 -2.45 2.26
C VAL A 158 -21.55 -1.98 3.32
N GLU A 159 -21.99 -0.73 3.25
CA GLU A 159 -23.02 -0.19 4.14
C GLU A 159 -24.37 -0.91 3.97
N LEU A 160 -24.70 -1.35 2.76
CA LEU A 160 -25.91 -2.16 2.49
C LEU A 160 -25.84 -3.56 3.13
N ARG A 161 -24.66 -4.18 3.19
CA ARG A 161 -24.45 -5.49 3.83
C ARG A 161 -24.55 -5.41 5.36
N GLU A 162 -24.02 -4.36 5.98
CA GLU A 162 -24.18 -4.13 7.43
C GLU A 162 -25.66 -3.98 7.80
N GLY A 163 -26.46 -3.31 6.97
CA GLY A 163 -27.91 -3.20 7.15
C GLY A 163 -28.64 -4.55 7.07
N GLU A 164 -28.26 -5.45 6.16
CA GLU A 164 -28.87 -6.79 6.06
C GLU A 164 -28.49 -7.70 7.24
N THR A 165 -27.24 -7.65 7.72
CA THR A 165 -26.81 -8.47 8.87
C THR A 165 -27.41 -8.06 10.23
N LEU A 166 -27.99 -6.87 10.34
CA LEU A 166 -28.71 -6.40 11.54
C LEU A 166 -30.21 -6.75 11.52
N VAL A 167 -30.73 -7.23 10.39
CA VAL A 167 -32.14 -7.64 10.24
C VAL A 167 -32.32 -9.15 10.44
N GLU A 168 -31.22 -9.92 10.42
CA GLU A 168 -31.22 -11.37 10.65
C GLU A 168 -30.95 -11.80 12.12
N GLU A 169 -30.95 -10.87 13.08
CA GLU A 169 -30.95 -11.20 14.53
C GLU A 169 -32.34 -11.09 15.17
#